data_AF-A0A950UUC1-F1
#
_entry.id   AF-A0A950UUC1-F1
#
_cell.length_a   1.000
_cell.length_b   1.000
_cell.length_c   1.000
_cell.angle_alpha   90.00
_cell.angle_beta   90.00
_cell.angle_gamma   90.00
#
_symmetry.space_group_name_H-M   'P 1'
#
loop_
_entity.id
_entity.type
_entity.pdbx_description
1 polymer ?
#
loop_
_entity_poly.entity_id
_entity_poly.type
_entity_poly.pdbx_seq_one_letter_code
_entity_poly.pdbx_strand_id
1 'polypeptide(L)'
;MLAASTVPVKHAARAYVIELALAQALYVLAASGRHWLIVQVSDPSWALFAGVVPALPIWLSFAAVWRYYRRIDEFEKLKFLKTLALSFGIGSCALVTYSLMEDAGLPKLAITWAWPTLAVTWALTTAIMSLAHQHAK
;
A
#
# COMPACT_ATOMS: atom_id res chain seq x y z
N MET A 1 20.58 27.69 2.01
CA MET A 1 20.46 27.68 0.53
C MET A 1 20.25 26.23 0.09
N LEU A 2 19.02 25.73 0.22
CA LEU A 2 18.68 24.35 -0.19
C LEU A 2 18.36 24.37 -1.69
N ALA A 3 19.18 23.70 -2.48
CA ALA A 3 18.95 23.54 -3.91
C ALA A 3 17.57 22.87 -4.10
N ALA A 4 16.62 23.62 -4.66
CA ALA A 4 15.36 23.07 -5.12
C ALA A 4 15.70 22.11 -6.28
N SER A 5 15.79 20.82 -5.99
CA SER A 5 15.95 19.78 -7.00
C SER A 5 14.69 19.81 -7.87
N THR A 6 14.77 20.44 -9.04
CA THR A 6 13.68 20.56 -10.02
C THR A 6 13.52 19.24 -10.78
N VAL A 7 13.27 18.15 -10.06
CA VAL A 7 12.77 16.93 -10.71
C VAL A 7 11.38 17.27 -11.26
N PRO A 8 11.14 17.15 -12.58
CA PRO A 8 9.84 17.52 -13.12
C PRO A 8 8.76 16.63 -12.51
N VAL A 9 7.62 17.23 -12.14
CA VAL A 9 6.54 16.58 -11.36
C VAL A 9 6.12 15.24 -11.96
N LYS A 10 6.07 15.13 -13.29
CA LYS A 10 5.76 13.87 -14.00
C LYS A 10 6.75 12.73 -13.71
N HIS A 11 8.04 13.02 -13.60
CA HIS A 11 9.05 12.01 -13.27
C HIS A 11 8.93 11.58 -11.80
N ALA A 12 8.63 12.53 -10.90
CA ALA A 12 8.39 12.21 -9.49
C ALA A 12 7.15 11.31 -9.31
N ALA A 13 6.08 11.54 -10.07
CA ALA A 13 4.88 10.70 -10.06
C ALA A 13 5.13 9.29 -10.60
N ARG A 14 5.84 9.15 -11.73
CA ARG A 14 6.17 7.83 -12.29
C ARG A 14 7.07 7.03 -11.34
N ALA A 15 8.11 7.66 -10.79
CA ALA A 15 9.00 7.02 -9.83
C ALA A 15 8.23 6.56 -8.57
N TYR A 16 7.34 7.42 -8.06
CA TYR A 16 6.45 7.08 -6.94
C TYR A 16 5.58 5.85 -7.24
N VAL A 17 4.91 5.80 -8.39
CA VAL A 17 4.04 4.66 -8.75
C VAL A 17 4.85 3.37 -8.85
N ILE A 18 6.04 3.41 -9.46
CA ILE A 18 6.92 2.24 -9.58
C ILE A 18 7.41 1.79 -8.20
N GLU A 19 7.90 2.72 -7.37
CA GLU A 19 8.38 2.40 -6.02
C GLU A 19 7.27 1.80 -5.16
N LEU A 20 6.07 2.37 -5.21
CA LEU A 20 4.93 1.84 -4.45
C LEU A 20 4.51 0.47 -4.98
N ALA A 21 4.45 0.27 -6.30
CA ALA A 21 4.10 -1.03 -6.89
C ALA A 21 5.14 -2.11 -6.54
N LEU A 22 6.43 -1.77 -6.58
CA LEU A 22 7.51 -2.67 -6.18
C LEU A 22 7.44 -3.00 -4.68
N ALA A 23 7.19 -1.99 -3.83
CA ALA A 23 7.04 -2.22 -2.39
C ALA A 23 5.81 -3.11 -2.08
N GLN A 24 4.70 -2.94 -2.79
CA GLN A 24 3.53 -3.82 -2.65
C GLN A 24 3.79 -5.24 -3.16
N ALA A 25 4.48 -5.38 -4.29
CA ALA A 25 4.88 -6.70 -4.81
C ALA A 25 5.80 -7.43 -3.82
N LEU A 26 6.81 -6.73 -3.28
CA LEU A 26 7.70 -7.24 -2.24
C LEU A 26 6.92 -7.61 -0.97
N TYR A 27 5.94 -6.80 -0.57
CA TYR A 27 5.07 -7.11 0.55
C TYR A 27 4.33 -8.42 0.34
N VAL A 28 3.66 -8.60 -0.80
CA VAL A 28 2.88 -9.82 -1.10
C VAL A 28 3.79 -11.04 -1.13
N LEU A 29 4.95 -10.94 -1.80
CA LEU A 29 5.93 -12.03 -1.84
C LEU A 29 6.43 -12.41 -0.43
N ALA A 30 6.78 -11.42 0.39
CA ALA A 30 7.23 -11.66 1.76
C ALA A 30 6.10 -12.23 2.62
N ALA A 31 4.90 -11.68 2.53
CA ALA A 31 3.75 -12.09 3.33
C ALA A 31 3.31 -13.52 3.02
N SER A 32 3.35 -13.93 1.75
CA SER A 32 3.06 -15.30 1.31
C SER A 32 4.23 -16.26 1.60
N GLY A 33 5.48 -15.83 1.38
CA GLY A 33 6.67 -16.67 1.56
C GLY A 33 7.10 -16.90 3.00
N ARG A 34 6.67 -16.05 3.95
CA ARG A 34 7.12 -16.12 5.36
C ARG A 34 6.82 -17.47 6.02
N HIS A 35 5.69 -18.11 5.68
CA HIS A 35 5.33 -19.38 6.33
C HIS A 35 6.32 -20.49 5.96
N TRP A 36 6.75 -20.53 4.69
CA TRP A 36 7.78 -21.45 4.24
C TRP A 36 9.13 -21.17 4.94
N LEU A 37 9.52 -19.91 5.06
CA LEU A 37 10.74 -19.51 5.78
C LEU A 37 10.73 -19.94 7.26
N ILE A 38 9.61 -19.77 7.94
CA ILE A 38 9.48 -20.12 9.37
C ILE A 38 9.63 -21.63 9.59
N VAL A 39 9.04 -22.45 8.71
CA VAL A 39 9.08 -23.93 8.87
C VAL A 39 10.47 -24.50 8.62
N GLN A 40 11.31 -23.83 7.81
CA GLN A 40 12.68 -24.28 7.50
C GLN A 40 13.69 -23.96 8.60
N VAL A 41 13.32 -23.12 9.58
CA VAL A 41 14.25 -22.58 10.58
C VAL A 41 14.03 -23.28 11.91
N SER A 42 15.07 -23.95 12.42
CA SER A 42 15.03 -24.64 13.71
C SER A 42 15.23 -23.71 14.91
N ASP A 43 15.89 -22.57 14.71
CA ASP A 43 16.19 -21.60 15.76
C ASP A 43 15.02 -20.59 15.94
N PRO A 44 14.43 -20.50 17.15
CA PRO A 44 13.33 -19.58 17.44
C PRO A 44 13.63 -18.11 17.10
N SER A 45 14.87 -17.67 17.26
CA SER A 45 15.29 -16.28 17.00
C SER A 45 15.19 -15.95 15.51
N TRP A 46 15.67 -16.86 14.66
CA TRP A 46 15.63 -16.71 13.21
C TRP A 46 14.18 -16.81 12.67
N ALA A 47 13.33 -17.61 13.31
CA ALA A 47 11.90 -17.67 12.97
C ALA A 47 11.17 -16.34 13.24
N LEU A 48 11.54 -15.61 14.30
CA LEU A 48 11.01 -14.26 14.57
C LEU A 48 11.41 -13.29 13.46
N PHE A 49 12.68 -13.27 13.04
CA PHE A 49 13.13 -12.42 11.94
C PHE A 49 12.39 -12.74 10.64
N ALA A 50 12.23 -14.03 10.31
CA ALA A 50 11.46 -14.48 9.15
C ALA A 50 9.98 -14.02 9.19
N GLY A 51 9.37 -14.00 10.37
CA GLY A 51 8.00 -13.52 10.56
C GLY A 51 7.82 -12.02 10.31
N VAL A 52 8.85 -11.21 10.60
CA VAL A 52 8.79 -9.72 10.51
C VAL A 52 9.21 -9.21 9.13
N VAL A 53 9.75 -10.05 8.24
CA VAL A 53 10.16 -9.66 6.87
C VAL A 53 9.12 -8.81 6.12
N PRO A 54 7.80 -9.10 6.17
CA PRO A 54 6.80 -8.28 5.46
C PRO A 54 6.67 -6.85 5.99
N ALA A 55 7.19 -6.53 7.18
CA ALA A 55 7.17 -5.17 7.72
C ALA A 55 8.09 -4.23 6.93
N LEU A 56 9.22 -4.72 6.39
CA LEU A 56 10.17 -3.89 5.66
C LEU A 56 9.55 -3.26 4.40
N PRO A 57 8.82 -4.01 3.53
CA PRO A 57 8.08 -3.41 2.42
C PRO A 57 7.01 -2.40 2.81
N ILE A 58 6.39 -2.51 3.99
CA ILE A 58 5.45 -1.50 4.51
C ILE A 58 6.19 -0.18 4.73
N TRP A 59 7.34 -0.21 5.39
CA TRP A 59 8.15 0.98 5.63
C TRP A 59 8.64 1.62 4.33
N LEU A 60 9.02 0.81 3.33
CA LEU A 60 9.37 1.30 2.00
C LEU A 60 8.19 1.99 1.32
N SER A 61 6.99 1.40 1.40
CA SER A 61 5.75 2.01 0.88
C SER A 61 5.50 3.38 1.53
N PHE A 62 5.63 3.47 2.86
CA PHE A 62 5.47 4.73 3.59
C PHE A 62 6.51 5.77 3.17
N ALA A 63 7.78 5.38 3.04
CA ALA A 63 8.85 6.28 2.61
C ALA A 63 8.60 6.83 1.18
N ALA A 64 8.13 5.99 0.26
CA ALA A 64 7.76 6.40 -1.09
C ALA A 64 6.60 7.40 -1.09
N VAL A 65 5.54 7.12 -0.33
CA VAL A 65 4.38 8.01 -0.14
C VAL A 65 4.81 9.35 0.46
N TRP A 66 5.60 9.33 1.53
CA TRP A 66 6.06 10.55 2.21
C TRP A 66 6.91 11.43 1.30
N ARG A 67 7.84 10.83 0.56
CA ARG A 67 8.70 11.53 -0.40
C ARG A 67 7.89 12.13 -1.55
N TYR A 68 6.87 11.42 -2.03
CA TYR A 68 5.97 11.94 -3.07
C TYR A 68 5.14 13.11 -2.53
N TYR A 69 4.50 12.95 -1.37
CA TYR A 69 3.67 13.96 -0.73
C TYR A 69 4.41 15.29 -0.51
N ARG A 70 5.70 15.24 -0.15
CA ARG A 70 6.52 16.46 0.02
C ARG A 70 6.86 17.20 -1.26
N ARG A 71 6.76 16.54 -2.43
CA ARG A 71 7.19 17.08 -3.74
C ARG A 71 6.04 17.63 -4.58
N ILE A 72 4.81 17.32 -4.21
CA ILE A 72 3.60 17.78 -4.91
C ILE A 72 3.09 19.12 -4.35
N ASP A 73 2.39 19.87 -5.20
CA ASP A 73 1.75 21.14 -4.83
C ASP A 73 0.53 20.93 -3.92
N GLU A 74 -0.06 22.02 -3.41
CA GLU A 74 -1.19 21.97 -2.47
C GLU A 74 -2.46 21.37 -3.09
N PHE A 75 -2.71 21.63 -4.37
CA PHE A 75 -3.89 21.12 -5.06
C PHE A 75 -3.79 19.59 -5.25
N GLU A 76 -2.64 19.11 -5.69
CA GLU A 76 -2.35 17.68 -5.79
C GLU A 76 -2.33 17.00 -4.42
N LYS A 77 -1.83 17.64 -3.35
CA LYS A 77 -1.92 17.10 -1.97
C LYS A 77 -3.36 16.91 -1.54
N LEU A 78 -4.23 17.89 -1.80
CA LEU A 78 -5.64 17.81 -1.47
C LEU A 78 -6.32 16.67 -2.22
N LYS A 79 -6.05 16.54 -3.52
CA LYS A 79 -6.57 15.43 -4.34
C LYS A 79 -6.07 14.08 -3.82
N PHE A 80 -4.77 13.97 -3.55
CA PHE A 80 -4.14 12.79 -3.00
C PHE A 80 -4.80 12.34 -1.69
N LEU A 81 -4.99 13.26 -0.74
CA LEU A 81 -5.62 12.96 0.55
C LEU A 81 -7.11 12.61 0.42
N LYS A 82 -7.86 13.27 -0.47
CA LYS A 82 -9.27 12.94 -0.75
C LYS A 82 -9.39 11.52 -1.30
N THR A 83 -8.56 11.18 -2.28
CA THR A 83 -8.53 9.83 -2.86
C THR A 83 -8.11 8.80 -1.80
N LEU A 84 -7.09 9.09 -0.99
CA LEU A 84 -6.63 8.21 0.08
C LEU A 84 -7.75 7.94 1.10
N ALA A 85 -8.41 8.99 1.59
CA ALA A 85 -9.49 8.88 2.58
C ALA A 85 -10.66 8.04 2.05
N LEU A 86 -11.10 8.30 0.81
CA LEU A 86 -12.18 7.52 0.19
C LEU A 86 -11.78 6.04 0.02
N SER A 87 -10.58 5.79 -0.48
CA SER A 87 -10.08 4.44 -0.74
C SER A 87 -9.93 3.60 0.53
N PHE A 88 -9.43 4.22 1.60
CA PHE A 88 -9.25 3.57 2.90
C PHE A 88 -10.60 3.38 3.60
N GLY A 89 -11.54 4.30 3.44
CA GLY A 89 -12.92 4.12 3.90
C GLY A 89 -13.56 2.90 3.24
N ILE A 90 -13.53 2.81 1.91
CA ILE A 90 -14.07 1.68 1.15
C ILE A 90 -13.37 0.37 1.54
N GLY A 91 -12.03 0.36 1.56
CA GLY A 91 -11.27 -0.84 1.89
C GLY A 91 -11.45 -1.32 3.32
N SER A 92 -11.55 -0.39 4.29
CA SER A 92 -11.83 -0.75 5.69
C SER A 92 -13.23 -1.29 5.87
N CYS A 93 -14.24 -0.69 5.24
CA CYS A 93 -15.60 -1.23 5.24
C CYS A 93 -15.63 -2.65 4.67
N ALA A 94 -14.96 -2.90 3.53
CA ALA A 94 -14.87 -4.23 2.93
C ALA A 94 -14.20 -5.25 3.85
N LEU A 95 -13.08 -4.90 4.50
CA LEU A 95 -12.39 -5.76 5.46
C LEU A 95 -13.24 -6.07 6.69
N VAL A 96 -13.94 -5.08 7.23
CA VAL A 96 -14.86 -5.28 8.37
C VAL A 96 -16.04 -6.16 7.95
N THR A 97 -16.64 -5.92 6.79
CA THR A 97 -17.71 -6.78 6.26
C THR A 97 -17.23 -8.22 6.14
N TYR A 98 -16.02 -8.45 5.61
CA TYR A 98 -15.45 -9.80 5.56
C TYR A 98 -15.27 -10.39 6.95
N SER A 99 -14.72 -9.62 7.91
CA SER A 99 -14.54 -10.07 9.29
C SER A 99 -15.86 -10.49 9.95
N LEU A 100 -16.97 -9.81 9.67
CA LEU A 100 -18.30 -10.22 10.15
C LEU A 100 -18.78 -11.53 9.51
N MET A 101 -18.38 -11.79 8.27
CA MET A 101 -18.68 -13.03 7.58
C MET A 101 -17.85 -14.22 8.12
N GLU A 102 -16.69 -13.97 8.75
CA GLU A 102 -15.93 -15.00 9.47
C GLU A 102 -16.74 -15.58 10.63
N ASP A 103 -17.53 -14.77 11.33
CA ASP A 103 -18.43 -15.22 12.40
C ASP A 103 -19.52 -16.16 11.87
N ALA A 104 -19.87 -16.07 10.58
CA ALA A 104 -20.82 -16.96 9.91
C ALA A 104 -20.17 -18.23 9.33
N GLY A 105 -18.86 -18.44 9.55
CA GLY A 105 -18.14 -19.65 9.15
C GLY A 105 -17.21 -19.50 7.94
N LEU A 106 -16.96 -18.28 7.45
CA LEU A 106 -15.93 -18.07 6.43
C LEU A 106 -14.51 -18.33 6.99
N PRO A 107 -13.54 -18.70 6.14
CA PRO A 107 -12.16 -18.86 6.56
C PRO A 107 -11.58 -17.56 7.12
N LYS A 108 -10.81 -17.66 8.22
CA LYS A 108 -10.16 -16.50 8.83
C LYS A 108 -9.15 -15.87 7.88
N LEU A 109 -9.33 -14.58 7.59
CA LEU A 109 -8.39 -13.79 6.82
C LEU A 109 -7.31 -13.25 7.75
N ALA A 110 -6.06 -13.63 7.49
CA ALA A 110 -4.95 -13.09 8.26
C ALA A 110 -4.87 -11.56 8.07
N ILE A 111 -4.67 -10.82 9.16
CA ILE A 111 -4.53 -9.34 9.15
C ILE A 111 -3.44 -8.84 8.19
N THR A 112 -2.47 -9.69 7.84
CA THR A 112 -1.45 -9.37 6.82
C THR A 112 -2.04 -9.14 5.42
N TRP A 113 -3.26 -9.61 5.14
CA TRP A 113 -3.94 -9.31 3.89
C TRP A 113 -4.67 -7.97 3.90
N ALA A 114 -4.80 -7.30 5.05
CA ALA A 114 -5.41 -5.98 5.12
C ALA A 114 -4.61 -4.94 4.31
N TRP A 115 -3.28 -4.97 4.40
CA TRP A 115 -2.42 -4.00 3.73
C TRP A 115 -2.52 -4.06 2.19
N PRO A 116 -2.40 -5.22 1.54
CA PRO A 116 -2.66 -5.37 0.11
C PRO A 116 -4.08 -4.94 -0.29
N THR A 117 -5.09 -5.28 0.50
CA THR A 117 -6.47 -4.90 0.22
C THR A 117 -6.63 -3.39 0.17
N LEU A 118 -6.06 -2.65 1.14
CA LEU A 118 -6.06 -1.19 1.14
C LEU A 118 -5.26 -0.59 -0.02
N ALA A 119 -4.15 -1.22 -0.39
CA ALA A 119 -3.36 -0.77 -1.55
C ALA A 119 -4.12 -0.96 -2.87
N VAL A 120 -4.80 -2.08 -3.04
CA VAL A 120 -5.63 -2.37 -4.22
C VAL A 120 -6.81 -1.42 -4.29
N THR A 121 -7.54 -1.21 -3.19
CA THR A 121 -8.66 -0.27 -3.18
C THR A 121 -8.19 1.13 -3.52
N TRP A 122 -7.03 1.55 -3.01
CA TRP A 122 -6.44 2.84 -3.36
C TRP A 122 -6.02 2.98 -4.81
N ALA A 123 -5.39 1.95 -5.38
CA ALA A 123 -5.06 1.93 -6.81
C ALA A 123 -6.31 2.03 -7.69
N LEU A 124 -7.36 1.26 -7.36
CA LEU A 124 -8.63 1.25 -8.09
C LEU A 124 -9.36 2.60 -8.00
N THR A 125 -9.50 3.15 -6.80
CA THR A 125 -10.15 4.46 -6.63
C THR A 125 -9.37 5.56 -7.37
N THR A 126 -8.03 5.52 -7.31
CA THR A 126 -7.19 6.47 -8.08
C THR A 126 -7.43 6.34 -9.58
N ALA A 127 -7.48 5.12 -10.11
CA ALA A 127 -7.74 4.86 -11.53
C ALA A 127 -9.13 5.37 -11.94
N ILE A 128 -10.17 5.03 -11.18
CA ILE A 128 -11.55 5.47 -11.43
C ILE A 128 -11.66 7.00 -11.43
N MET A 129 -11.11 7.67 -10.42
CA MET A 129 -11.13 9.13 -10.33
C MET A 129 -10.35 9.79 -11.48
N SER A 130 -9.26 9.16 -11.94
CA SER A 130 -8.49 9.67 -13.07
C SER A 130 -9.26 9.59 -14.39
N LEU A 131 -10.00 8.51 -14.62
CA LEU A 131 -10.84 8.31 -15.80
C LEU A 131 -12.05 9.26 -15.79
N ALA A 132 -12.72 9.40 -14.64
CA ALA A 132 -13.86 10.31 -14.49
C ALA A 132 -13.51 11.77 -14.83
N HIS A 133 -12.29 12.22 -14.48
CA HIS A 133 -11.81 13.56 -14.84
C HIS A 133 -11.49 13.75 -16.32
N GLN A 134 -11.23 12.67 -17.07
CA GLN A 134 -10.99 12.74 -18.51
C GLN A 134 -12.31 12.87 -19.30
N HIS A 135 -13.37 12.22 -18.84
CA HIS A 135 -14.69 12.28 -19.49
C HIS A 135 -15.51 13.55 -19.20
N ALA A 136 -15.13 14.32 -18.18
CA ALA A 136 -15.78 15.57 -17.81
C ALA A 136 -15.21 16.81 -18.54
N LYS A 137 -14.29 16.60 -19.50
CA LYS A 137 -13.73 17.63 -20.40
C LYS A 137 -14.24 17.43 -21.81
#